data_AF-A0AAU6PBS0-F1
#
_entry.id   AF-A0AAU6PBS0-F1
#
_cell.length_a   1.000
_cell.length_b   1.000
_cell.length_c   1.000
_cell.angle_alpha   90.00
_cell.angle_beta   90.00
_cell.angle_gamma   90.00
#
_symmetry.space_group_name_H-M   'P 1'
#
loop_
_entity.id
_entity.type
_entity.pdbx_description
1 polymer ?
#
loop_
_entity_poly.entity_id
_entity_poly.type
_entity_poly.pdbx_seq_one_letter_code
_entity_poly.pdbx_strand_id
1 'polypeptide(L)'
;MILMMKMVICLLISIGLYFVSFLSLLVEKSAEKLFSFECGFSPILSPRVPFSIQFFKILLIFLLFDMEIIIVLPLPMFLSKSVFNVVLISVILLVIILGLFFEMMDGNLKWLK
;
A
#
# COMPACT_ATOMS: atom_id res chain seq x y z
N MET A 1 4.43 -18.49 -20.87
CA MET A 1 4.10 -19.87 -20.43
C MET A 1 4.70 -20.22 -19.07
N ILE A 2 6.02 -20.13 -18.86
CA ILE A 2 6.66 -20.44 -17.56
C ILE A 2 6.15 -19.53 -16.42
N LEU A 3 5.98 -18.22 -16.66
CA LEU A 3 5.44 -17.28 -15.67
C LEU A 3 4.02 -17.66 -15.23
N MET A 4 3.14 -17.98 -16.19
CA MET A 4 1.78 -18.42 -15.90
C MET A 4 1.77 -19.70 -15.07
N MET A 5 2.64 -20.66 -15.40
CA MET A 5 2.76 -21.91 -14.65
C MET A 5 3.16 -21.67 -13.19
N LYS A 6 4.11 -20.75 -12.94
CA LYS A 6 4.51 -20.37 -11.57
C LYS A 6 3.36 -19.72 -10.79
N MET A 7 2.61 -18.81 -11.41
CA MET A 7 1.46 -18.15 -10.77
C MET A 7 0.38 -19.16 -10.38
N VAL A 8 0.09 -20.13 -11.27
CA VAL A 8 -0.88 -21.21 -11.00
C VAL A 8 -0.40 -22.09 -9.85
N ILE A 9 0.89 -22.46 -9.82
CA ILE A 9 1.46 -23.27 -8.73
C ILE A 9 1.36 -22.51 -7.39
N CYS A 10 1.70 -21.22 -7.34
CA CYS A 10 1.58 -20.41 -6.12
C CYS A 10 0.13 -20.34 -5.60
N LEU A 11 -0.84 -20.15 -6.52
CA LEU A 11 -2.25 -20.14 -6.17
C LEU A 11 -2.71 -21.49 -5.62
N LEU A 12 -2.35 -22.59 -6.27
CA LEU A 12 -2.70 -23.94 -5.80
C LEU A 12 -2.14 -24.24 -4.41
N ILE A 13 -0.88 -23.84 -4.14
CA ILE A 13 -0.26 -24.01 -2.82
C ILE A 13 -1.02 -23.19 -1.77
N SER A 14 -1.35 -21.92 -2.05
CA SER A 14 -2.08 -21.06 -1.12
C SER A 14 -3.47 -21.59 -0.79
N ILE A 15 -4.19 -22.11 -1.79
CA ILE A 15 -5.51 -22.73 -1.62
C ILE A 15 -5.39 -24.04 -0.82
N GLY A 16 -4.37 -24.85 -1.10
CA GLY A 16 -4.11 -26.09 -0.36
C GLY A 16 -3.83 -25.82 1.12
N LEU A 17 -2.98 -24.84 1.44
CA LEU A 17 -2.71 -24.43 2.82
C LEU A 17 -3.96 -23.91 3.52
N TYR A 18 -4.74 -23.07 2.83
CA TYR A 18 -6.03 -22.60 3.35
C TYR A 18 -6.97 -23.79 3.65
N PHE A 19 -7.07 -24.76 2.75
CA PHE A 19 -7.92 -25.93 2.93
C PHE A 19 -7.50 -26.78 4.14
N VAL A 20 -6.19 -27.01 4.33
CA VAL A 20 -5.68 -27.70 5.52
C VAL A 20 -6.02 -26.94 6.81
N SER A 21 -5.88 -25.61 6.80
CA SER A 21 -6.26 -24.76 7.95
C SER A 21 -7.78 -24.74 8.21
N PHE A 22 -8.58 -24.89 7.15
CA PHE A 22 -10.03 -24.99 7.30
C PHE A 22 -10.45 -26.33 7.91
N LEU A 23 -9.79 -27.42 7.52
CA LEU A 23 -10.04 -28.73 8.13
C LEU A 23 -9.69 -28.76 9.61
N SER A 24 -8.61 -28.09 10.05
CA SER A 24 -8.26 -28.03 11.47
C SER A 24 -9.29 -27.26 12.32
N LEU A 25 -9.95 -26.25 11.76
CA LEU A 25 -11.05 -25.53 12.42
C LEU A 25 -12.30 -26.38 12.66
N LEU A 26 -12.47 -27.50 11.94
CA LEU A 26 -13.58 -28.43 12.18
C LEU A 26 -13.36 -29.29 13.44
N VAL A 27 -12.12 -29.41 13.91
CA VAL A 27 -11.76 -30.31 15.02
C VAL A 27 -11.95 -29.62 16.39
N GLU A 28 -11.64 -28.33 16.53
CA GLU A 28 -11.72 -27.61 17.81
C GLU A 28 -12.43 -26.26 17.69
N LYS A 29 -13.74 -26.25 17.96
CA LYS A 29 -14.51 -25.01 18.15
C LYS A 29 -14.74 -24.75 19.64
N SER A 30 -13.84 -24.02 20.29
CA SER A 30 -14.16 -23.42 21.58
C SER A 30 -14.77 -22.03 21.35
N ALA A 31 -15.88 -21.72 22.03
CA ALA A 31 -16.58 -20.44 21.89
C ALA A 31 -15.68 -19.24 22.26
N GLU A 32 -14.73 -19.44 23.17
CA GLU A 32 -13.75 -18.43 23.59
C GLU A 32 -12.80 -18.02 22.45
N LYS A 33 -12.44 -18.95 21.55
CA LYS A 33 -11.60 -18.65 20.37
C LYS A 33 -12.33 -17.78 19.33
N LEU A 34 -13.64 -17.61 19.46
CA LEU A 34 -14.46 -16.82 18.53
C LEU A 34 -14.59 -15.34 18.95
N PHE A 35 -14.18 -14.98 20.16
CA PHE A 35 -14.20 -13.60 20.63
C PHE A 35 -12.94 -12.83 20.20
N SER A 36 -13.09 -11.51 20.02
CA SER A 36 -11.97 -10.62 19.73
C SER A 36 -11.00 -10.58 20.92
N PHE A 37 -9.70 -10.66 20.62
CA PHE A 37 -8.66 -10.58 21.65
C PHE A 37 -8.46 -9.12 22.09
N GLU A 38 -8.85 -8.81 23.33
CA GLU A 38 -8.55 -7.53 24.01
C GLU A 38 -7.79 -7.77 25.32
N CYS A 39 -6.61 -8.41 25.25
CA CYS A 39 -5.75 -8.66 26.42
C CYS A 39 -6.46 -9.40 27.59
N GLY A 40 -7.43 -10.26 27.28
CA GLY A 40 -8.21 -11.02 28.27
C GLY A 40 -9.48 -10.32 28.76
N PHE A 41 -9.80 -9.13 28.24
CA PHE A 41 -11.01 -8.39 28.55
C PHE A 41 -12.06 -8.51 27.43
N SER A 42 -13.31 -8.24 27.78
CA SER A 42 -14.40 -8.10 26.81
C SER A 42 -14.33 -6.73 26.11
N PRO A 43 -14.67 -6.63 24.81
CA PRO A 43 -14.63 -5.38 24.07
C PRO A 43 -15.48 -4.29 24.70
N ILE A 44 -14.85 -3.16 25.04
CA ILE A 44 -15.49 -2.01 25.70
C ILE A 44 -16.19 -1.12 24.66
N LEU A 45 -15.61 -1.04 23.46
CA LEU A 45 -16.09 -0.23 22.34
C LEU A 45 -16.32 -1.13 21.13
N SER A 46 -17.16 -0.67 20.21
CA SER A 46 -17.23 -1.33 18.90
C SER A 46 -15.89 -1.15 18.17
N PRO A 47 -15.45 -2.13 17.36
CA PRO A 47 -14.20 -2.03 16.60
C PRO A 47 -14.24 -0.96 15.50
N ARG A 48 -15.38 -0.30 15.29
CA ARG A 48 -15.62 0.70 14.22
C ARG A 48 -15.70 2.12 14.80
N VAL A 49 -14.69 2.51 15.54
CA VAL A 49 -14.53 3.89 16.02
C VAL A 49 -13.92 4.77 14.92
N PRO A 50 -14.28 6.07 14.87
CA PRO A 50 -13.66 7.00 13.93
C PRO A 50 -12.16 7.06 14.17
N PHE A 51 -11.41 6.87 13.08
CA PHE A 51 -9.96 6.84 13.08
C PHE A 51 -9.38 8.25 12.88
N SER A 52 -8.10 8.46 13.17
CA SER A 52 -7.52 9.80 13.14
C SER A 52 -7.44 10.36 11.71
N ILE A 53 -7.80 11.63 11.55
CA ILE A 53 -7.80 12.38 10.27
C ILE A 53 -6.39 12.51 9.67
N GLN A 54 -5.35 12.29 10.47
CA GLN A 54 -3.97 12.36 10.04
C GLN A 54 -3.64 11.29 8.99
N PHE A 55 -4.17 10.07 9.15
CA PHE A 55 -4.00 9.01 8.14
C PHE A 55 -4.65 9.36 6.80
N PHE A 56 -5.78 10.09 6.84
CA PHE A 56 -6.45 10.54 5.62
C PHE A 56 -5.59 11.53 4.83
N LYS A 57 -4.89 12.45 5.50
CA LYS A 57 -3.98 13.39 4.83
C LYS A 57 -2.83 12.68 4.14
N ILE A 58 -2.22 11.69 4.80
CA ILE A 58 -1.13 10.88 4.23
C ILE A 58 -1.64 10.08 3.02
N LEU A 59 -2.86 9.54 3.10
CA LEU A 59 -3.46 8.80 1.98
C LEU A 59 -3.70 9.69 0.75
N LEU A 60 -4.15 10.93 0.95
CA LEU A 60 -4.32 11.89 -0.15
C LEU A 60 -2.99 12.22 -0.83
N ILE A 61 -1.95 12.49 -0.02
CA ILE A 61 -0.59 12.76 -0.53
C ILE A 61 -0.04 11.55 -1.29
N PHE A 62 -0.19 10.34 -0.73
CA PHE A 62 0.20 9.10 -1.39
C PHE A 62 -0.48 8.93 -2.76
N LEU A 63 -1.77 9.22 -2.85
CA LEU A 63 -2.52 9.12 -4.11
C LEU A 63 -2.02 10.11 -5.17
N LEU A 64 -1.64 11.33 -4.76
CA LEU A 64 -1.02 12.30 -5.67
C LEU A 64 0.35 11.81 -6.17
N PHE A 65 1.21 11.32 -5.27
CA PHE A 65 2.51 10.76 -5.65
C PHE A 65 2.39 9.55 -6.58
N ASP A 66 1.38 8.69 -6.41
CA ASP A 66 1.16 7.54 -7.31
C ASP A 66 0.84 8.00 -8.74
N MET A 67 0.06 9.07 -8.88
CA MET A 67 -0.21 9.70 -10.18
C MET A 67 1.05 10.30 -10.82
N GLU A 68 1.97 10.85 -10.03
CA GLU A 68 3.26 11.36 -10.52
C GLU A 68 4.17 10.22 -10.97
N ILE A 69 4.18 9.08 -10.26
CA ILE A 69 4.96 7.89 -10.65
C ILE A 69 4.52 7.37 -12.03
N ILE A 70 3.20 7.38 -12.31
CA ILE A 70 2.67 7.00 -13.63
C ILE A 70 3.29 7.88 -14.75
N ILE A 71 3.50 9.17 -14.48
CA ILE A 71 4.14 10.11 -15.42
C ILE A 71 5.64 9.84 -15.55
N VAL A 72 6.32 9.50 -14.45
CA VAL A 72 7.78 9.27 -14.42
C VAL A 72 8.19 7.95 -15.06
N LEU A 73 7.41 6.88 -14.88
CA LEU A 73 7.73 5.53 -15.34
C LEU A 73 8.12 5.43 -16.83
N PRO A 74 7.44 6.09 -17.79
CA PRO A 74 7.82 6.03 -19.20
C PRO A 74 9.01 6.92 -19.59
N LEU A 75 9.42 7.90 -18.77
CA LEU A 75 10.44 8.91 -19.14
C LEU A 75 11.80 8.32 -19.56
N PRO A 76 12.34 7.24 -18.93
CA PRO A 76 13.60 6.64 -19.37
C PRO A 76 13.59 6.17 -20.83
N MET A 77 12.42 5.81 -21.38
CA MET A 77 12.27 5.40 -22.77
C MET A 77 12.46 6.56 -23.77
N PHE A 78 12.43 7.81 -23.31
CA PHE A 78 12.57 9.01 -24.15
C PHE A 78 13.91 9.73 -23.98
N LEU A 79 14.74 9.31 -23.01
CA LEU A 79 15.98 9.99 -22.62
C LEU A 79 17.00 10.11 -23.76
N SER A 80 17.11 9.10 -24.63
CA SER A 80 18.10 9.06 -25.72
C SER A 80 17.62 9.66 -27.05
N LYS A 81 16.36 10.14 -27.13
CA LYS A 81 15.75 10.52 -28.42
C LYS A 81 16.12 11.93 -28.88
N SER A 82 16.36 12.88 -27.97
CA SER A 82 16.73 14.26 -28.30
C SER A 82 17.18 15.02 -27.05
N VAL A 83 18.06 16.02 -27.22
CA VAL A 83 18.42 16.98 -26.15
C VAL A 83 17.18 17.69 -25.61
N PHE A 84 16.20 17.98 -26.47
CA PHE A 84 14.93 18.59 -26.06
C PHE A 84 14.16 17.70 -25.08
N ASN A 85 14.15 16.38 -25.30
CA ASN A 85 13.48 15.44 -24.39
C ASN A 85 14.20 15.35 -23.04
N VAL A 86 15.53 15.41 -23.03
CA VAL A 86 16.31 15.45 -21.77
C VAL A 86 15.95 16.68 -20.95
N VAL A 87 15.84 17.85 -21.59
CA VAL A 87 15.42 19.09 -20.93
C VAL A 87 13.99 19.01 -20.41
N LEU A 88 13.06 18.46 -21.18
CA LEU A 88 11.68 18.26 -20.71
C LEU A 88 11.59 17.31 -19.50
N ILE A 89 12.31 16.18 -19.56
CA ILE A 89 12.36 15.20 -18.47
C ILE A 89 12.96 15.84 -17.21
N SER A 90 14.04 16.62 -17.34
CA SER A 90 14.65 17.28 -16.18
C SER A 90 13.74 18.34 -15.56
N VAL A 91 12.98 19.08 -16.37
CA VAL A 91 11.98 20.04 -15.87
C VAL A 91 10.86 19.32 -15.11
N ILE A 92 10.32 18.22 -15.65
CA ILE A 92 9.27 17.43 -14.98
C ILE A 92 9.76 16.91 -13.63
N LEU A 93 10.96 16.32 -13.58
CA LEU A 93 11.54 15.83 -12.33
C LEU A 93 11.78 16.95 -11.33
N LEU A 94 12.24 18.12 -11.79
CA LEU A 94 12.47 19.27 -10.92
C LEU A 94 11.16 19.77 -10.29
N VAL A 95 10.07 19.83 -11.05
CA VAL A 95 8.74 20.22 -10.53
C VAL A 95 8.27 19.25 -9.46
N ILE A 96 8.40 17.94 -9.69
CA ILE A 96 8.03 16.89 -8.71
C ILE A 96 8.84 17.04 -7.42
N ILE A 97 10.16 17.24 -7.53
CA ILE A 97 11.04 17.41 -6.36
C ILE A 97 10.68 18.67 -5.57
N LEU A 98 10.36 19.78 -6.26
CA LEU A 98 9.92 21.02 -5.60
C LEU A 98 8.58 20.85 -4.90
N GLY A 99 7.63 20.13 -5.51
CA GLY A 99 6.34 19.79 -4.89
C GLY A 99 6.53 19.01 -3.59
N LEU A 100 7.39 17.99 -3.61
CA LEU A 100 7.72 17.20 -2.42
C LEU A 100 8.40 18.06 -1.34
N PHE A 101 9.32 18.96 -1.73
CA PHE A 101 9.97 19.85 -0.77
C PHE A 101 8.97 20.81 -0.11
N PHE A 102 8.01 21.33 -0.88
CA PHE A 102 6.93 22.18 -0.37
C PHE A 102 6.09 21.45 0.68
N GLU A 103 5.66 20.22 0.41
CA GLU A 103 4.89 19.41 1.37
C GLU A 103 5.67 19.07 2.65
N MET A 104 6.99 18.86 2.54
CA MET A 104 7.86 18.65 3.70
C MET A 104 7.96 19.89 4.59
N MET A 105 8.02 21.09 3.99
CA MET A 105 8.04 22.36 4.73
C MET A 105 6.74 22.62 5.49
N ASP A 106 5.60 22.31 4.86
CA ASP A 106 4.26 22.43 5.49
C ASP A 106 4.05 21.47 6.65
N GLY A 107 4.93 20.47 6.82
CA GLY A 107 4.87 19.53 7.94
C GLY A 107 3.71 18.56 7.87
N ASN A 108 2.99 18.49 6.73
CA ASN A 108 1.90 17.54 6.49
C ASN A 108 2.37 16.07 6.53
N LEU A 109 3.67 15.85 6.33
CA LEU A 109 4.33 14.53 6.43
C LEU A 109 4.78 14.17 7.86
N LYS A 110 4.72 15.10 8.82
CA LYS A 110 5.13 14.83 10.20
C LYS A 110 4.00 14.14 10.95
N TRP A 111 4.31 12.96 11.49
CA TRP A 111 3.43 12.30 12.44
C TRP A 111 3.47 13.05 13.77
N LEU A 112 2.31 13.43 14.31
CA LEU A 112 2.22 13.93 15.68
C LEU A 112 2.38 12.75 16.64
N LYS A 113 3.31 12.87 17.60
CA LYS A 113 3.45 11.89 18.69
C LYS A 113 2.18 11.81 19.52
#